data_AF-A0A7S3BGM8-F1
#
_entry.id   AF-A0A7S3BGM8-F1
#
_cell.length_a   1.000
_cell.length_b   1.000
_cell.length_c   1.000
_cell.angle_alpha   90.00
_cell.angle_beta   90.00
_cell.angle_gamma   90.00
#
_symmetry.space_group_name_H-M   'P 1'
#
loop_
_entity.id
_entity.type
_entity.pdbx_description
1 polymer ?
#
loop_
_entity_poly.entity_id
_entity_poly.type
_entity_poly.pdbx_seq_one_letter_code
_entity_poly.pdbx_strand_id
1 'polypeptide(L)'
;EGSGGEAGVGALARPINRYVEAVQNIPAPELIQGFADTAPAEVQQAIRQTVVSLLGNLPAHLYETSVMSTGQNVASLMYSMQMTGYMFRNAEYRRSLLLSLEKEDDLTGGSIAMLPAASSEGLPPVSGKIKVKLSDAVETEVEASAYMAELRSEVKQLRGELMRVKEQTVSAQGGGLLAYMQGLGRENISALTSSVSQEVLDAMRTLIEDILGEAGVGGEQFMETSGLKLRELLVWQLITGYKLRELEAKEELDRLLGDD
;
A
#
# COMPACT_ATOMS: atom_id res chain seq x y z
N GLU A 1 64.22 0.76 -26.50
CA GLU A 1 63.77 1.97 -25.79
C GLU A 1 62.39 2.40 -26.31
N GLY A 2 61.47 2.70 -25.38
CA GLY A 2 60.30 3.59 -25.54
C GLY A 2 59.09 3.01 -26.28
N SER A 3 57.97 2.60 -25.67
CA SER A 3 57.06 3.26 -24.70
C SER A 3 56.12 4.29 -25.32
N GLY A 4 54.81 4.07 -25.09
CA GLY A 4 53.74 5.07 -25.20
C GLY A 4 52.62 4.61 -26.13
N GLY A 5 51.39 4.34 -25.70
CA GLY A 5 50.77 4.43 -24.38
C GLY A 5 49.29 4.10 -24.59
N GLU A 6 48.82 2.99 -24.02
CA GLU A 6 47.39 2.72 -23.94
C GLU A 6 46.81 3.63 -22.85
N ALA A 7 46.02 4.61 -23.29
CA ALA A 7 45.21 5.41 -22.40
C ALA A 7 44.15 4.51 -21.77
N GLY A 8 44.42 4.04 -20.56
CA GLY A 8 43.40 3.47 -19.68
C GLY A 8 42.30 4.52 -19.48
N VAL A 9 41.14 4.24 -20.07
CA VAL A 9 39.92 4.97 -19.79
C VAL A 9 39.62 4.75 -18.32
N GLY A 10 39.90 5.75 -17.50
CA GLY A 10 39.54 5.75 -16.09
C GLY A 10 38.05 5.48 -15.99
N ALA A 11 37.70 4.34 -15.41
CA ALA A 11 36.34 4.07 -14.96
C ALA A 11 36.00 5.17 -13.96
N LEU A 12 35.27 6.19 -14.41
CA LEU A 12 34.69 7.20 -13.55
C LEU A 12 33.86 6.44 -12.53
N ALA A 13 34.32 6.37 -11.28
CA ALA A 13 33.56 5.79 -10.19
C ALA A 13 32.19 6.45 -10.22
N ARG A 14 31.14 5.66 -10.48
CA ARG A 14 29.77 6.19 -10.44
C ARG A 14 29.58 6.84 -9.08
N PRO A 15 29.04 8.05 -9.00
CA PRO A 15 28.72 8.67 -7.72
C PRO A 15 27.87 7.68 -6.91
N ILE A 16 28.26 7.46 -5.66
CA ILE A 16 27.56 6.55 -4.75
C ILE A 16 26.12 7.05 -4.64
N ASN A 17 25.18 6.13 -4.84
CA ASN A 17 23.78 6.46 -4.78
C ASN A 17 23.40 6.80 -3.33
N ARG A 18 22.92 8.02 -3.08
CA ARG A 18 22.57 8.50 -1.73
C ARG A 18 21.53 7.63 -1.02
N TYR A 19 20.61 7.02 -1.76
CA TYR A 19 19.61 6.12 -1.19
C TYR A 19 20.23 4.81 -0.70
N VAL A 20 21.27 4.33 -1.40
CA VAL A 20 22.07 3.18 -0.96
C VAL A 20 22.78 3.54 0.34
N GLU A 21 23.48 4.67 0.37
CA GLU A 21 24.19 5.13 1.58
C GLU A 21 23.26 5.29 2.78
N ALA A 22 22.07 5.87 2.58
CA ALA A 22 21.11 6.09 3.65
C ALA A 22 20.54 4.80 4.24
N VAL A 23 20.44 3.72 3.46
CA VAL A 23 19.84 2.45 3.89
C VAL A 23 20.90 1.43 4.33
N GLN A 24 22.03 1.35 3.63
CA GLN A 24 23.10 0.36 3.85
C GLN A 24 23.74 0.49 5.23
N ASN A 25 23.74 1.69 5.81
CA ASN A 25 24.29 1.94 7.15
C ASN A 25 23.34 1.56 8.29
N ILE A 26 22.11 1.10 8.01
CA ILE A 26 21.12 0.75 9.02
C ILE A 26 21.05 -0.78 9.16
N PRO A 27 21.41 -1.35 10.33
CA PRO A 27 21.23 -2.77 10.59
C PRO A 27 19.76 -3.20 10.44
N ALA A 28 19.51 -4.39 9.89
CA ALA A 28 18.15 -4.89 9.69
C ALA A 28 17.25 -4.85 10.96
N PRO A 29 17.74 -5.21 12.17
CA PRO A 29 16.94 -5.09 13.39
C PRO A 29 16.54 -3.65 13.72
N GLU A 30 17.43 -2.69 13.51
CA GLU A 30 17.17 -1.27 13.75
C GLU A 30 16.17 -0.70 12.73
N LEU A 31 16.27 -1.13 11.47
CA LEU A 31 15.30 -0.74 10.44
C LEU A 31 13.90 -1.26 10.77
N ILE A 32 13.79 -2.51 11.22
CA ILE A 32 12.52 -3.11 11.64
C ILE A 32 11.94 -2.39 12.85
N GLN A 33 12.77 -2.10 13.85
CA GLN A 33 12.33 -1.38 15.05
C GLN A 33 11.88 0.03 14.72
N GLY A 34 12.69 0.79 13.96
CA GLY A 34 12.34 2.14 13.54
C GLY A 34 11.07 2.18 12.70
N PHE A 35 10.83 1.17 11.85
CA PHE A 35 9.57 1.01 11.14
C PHE A 35 8.40 0.70 12.09
N ALA A 36 8.57 -0.19 13.06
CA ALA A 36 7.52 -0.53 14.03
C ALA A 36 7.11 0.69 14.87
N ASP A 37 8.05 1.59 15.15
CA ASP A 37 7.81 2.79 15.96
C ASP A 37 7.16 3.93 15.16
N THR A 38 7.43 4.03 13.85
CA THR A 38 7.03 5.18 13.03
C THR A 38 5.92 4.90 12.02
N ALA A 39 5.80 3.66 11.53
CA ALA A 39 4.85 3.33 10.48
C ALA A 39 3.42 3.18 11.02
N PRO A 40 2.40 3.68 10.30
CA PRO A 40 1.00 3.50 10.69
C PRO A 40 0.62 2.02 10.86
N ALA A 41 -0.24 1.72 11.83
CA ALA A 41 -0.67 0.35 12.15
C ALA A 41 -1.20 -0.42 10.93
N GLU A 42 -1.90 0.27 10.02
CA GLU A 42 -2.42 -0.29 8.78
C GLU A 42 -1.29 -0.73 7.81
N VAL A 43 -0.19 0.02 7.74
CA VAL A 43 0.99 -0.35 6.93
C VAL A 43 1.70 -1.55 7.55
N GLN A 44 1.88 -1.56 8.87
CA GLN A 44 2.50 -2.70 9.55
C GLN A 44 1.69 -3.99 9.35
N GLN A 45 0.36 -3.87 9.37
CA GLN A 45 -0.53 -4.98 9.09
C GLN A 45 -0.45 -5.42 7.63
N ALA A 46 -0.38 -4.47 6.69
CA ALA A 46 -0.22 -4.77 5.28
C ALA A 46 1.04 -5.59 5.00
N ILE A 47 2.19 -5.20 5.58
CA ILE A 47 3.44 -5.97 5.48
C ILE A 47 3.27 -7.38 6.03
N ARG A 48 2.70 -7.53 7.23
CA ARG A 48 2.47 -8.86 7.83
C ARG A 48 1.60 -9.73 6.94
N GLN A 49 0.51 -9.18 6.40
CA GLN A 49 -0.41 -9.93 5.54
C GLN A 49 0.23 -10.30 4.20
N THR A 50 1.00 -9.41 3.57
CA THR A 50 1.74 -9.73 2.33
C THR A 50 2.72 -10.88 2.54
N VAL A 51 3.48 -10.85 3.63
CA VAL A 51 4.44 -11.91 3.94
C VAL A 51 3.74 -13.24 4.22
N VAL A 52 2.65 -13.23 4.99
CA VAL A 52 1.81 -14.42 5.23
C VAL A 52 1.17 -14.93 3.94
N SER A 53 0.74 -14.04 3.04
CA SER A 53 0.16 -14.43 1.75
C SER A 53 1.18 -15.10 0.83
N LEU A 54 2.45 -14.70 0.87
CA LEU A 54 3.51 -15.23 0.02
C LEU A 54 4.07 -16.56 0.53
N LEU A 55 4.29 -16.65 1.85
CA LEU A 55 4.87 -17.85 2.46
C LEU A 55 3.81 -18.84 2.98
N GLY A 56 2.53 -18.46 2.91
CA GLY A 56 1.43 -19.19 3.50
C GLY A 56 1.44 -19.12 5.03
N ASN A 57 0.36 -19.61 5.63
CA ASN A 57 0.28 -19.78 7.07
C ASN A 57 0.98 -21.10 7.46
N LEU A 58 2.31 -21.09 7.47
CA LEU A 58 3.11 -22.25 7.86
C LEU A 58 2.86 -22.56 9.35
N PRO A 59 2.34 -23.75 9.70
CA PRO A 59 2.27 -24.22 11.09
C PRO A 59 3.65 -24.19 11.74
N ALA A 60 3.71 -23.95 13.05
CA ALA A 60 4.98 -23.79 13.78
C ALA A 60 5.98 -24.94 13.59
N HIS A 61 5.48 -26.14 13.35
CA HIS A 61 6.25 -27.37 13.16
C HIS A 61 6.79 -27.55 11.72
N LEU A 62 6.33 -26.75 10.75
CA LEU A 62 6.78 -26.79 9.34
C LEU A 62 7.76 -25.64 9.01
N TYR A 63 8.14 -24.81 9.98
CA TYR A 63 9.11 -23.72 9.79
C TYR A 63 10.54 -24.19 9.44
N GLU A 64 10.81 -25.49 9.60
CA GLU A 64 12.07 -26.14 9.21
C GLU A 64 12.14 -26.49 7.72
N THR A 65 11.05 -26.28 6.96
CA THR A 65 11.04 -26.53 5.52
C THR A 65 11.97 -25.52 4.83
N SER A 66 12.98 -26.03 4.14
CA SER A 66 13.85 -25.23 3.30
C SER A 66 13.23 -24.96 1.93
N VAL A 67 13.48 -23.77 1.42
CA VAL A 67 13.09 -23.35 0.08
C VAL A 67 14.33 -23.44 -0.80
N MET A 68 14.24 -24.24 -1.87
CA MET A 68 15.25 -24.30 -2.92
C MET A 68 14.88 -23.33 -4.03
N SER A 69 15.78 -22.39 -4.33
CA SER A 69 15.58 -21.40 -5.39
C SER A 69 16.91 -21.01 -6.03
N THR A 70 16.89 -20.29 -7.15
CA THR A 70 18.10 -19.67 -7.73
C THR A 70 18.29 -18.27 -7.17
N GLY A 71 19.54 -17.78 -7.21
CA GLY A 71 19.86 -16.39 -6.84
C GLY A 71 19.03 -15.37 -7.63
N GLN A 72 18.82 -15.60 -8.93
CA GLN A 72 17.99 -14.74 -9.78
C GLN A 72 16.52 -14.67 -9.35
N ASN A 73 15.93 -15.80 -8.96
CA ASN A 73 14.55 -15.83 -8.47
C ASN A 73 14.43 -15.12 -7.12
N VAL A 74 15.42 -15.28 -6.24
CA VAL A 74 15.47 -14.57 -4.97
C VAL A 74 15.67 -13.07 -5.18
N ALA A 75 16.54 -12.65 -6.09
CA ALA A 75 16.71 -11.24 -6.47
C ALA A 75 15.40 -10.63 -6.97
N SER A 76 14.70 -11.34 -7.86
CA SER A 76 13.41 -10.90 -8.41
C SER A 76 12.34 -10.78 -7.32
N LEU A 77 12.34 -11.71 -6.36
CA LEU A 77 11.44 -11.67 -5.21
C LEU A 77 11.77 -10.50 -4.28
N MET A 78 13.05 -10.27 -3.96
CA MET A 78 13.50 -9.12 -3.15
C MET A 78 13.06 -7.80 -3.81
N TYR A 79 13.28 -7.66 -5.12
CA TYR A 79 12.88 -6.48 -5.87
C TYR A 79 11.36 -6.27 -5.84
N SER A 80 10.59 -7.34 -6.07
CA SER A 80 9.12 -7.29 -5.96
C SER A 80 8.65 -6.85 -4.57
N MET A 81 9.35 -7.30 -3.51
CA MET A 81 9.05 -6.89 -2.13
C MET A 81 9.39 -5.43 -1.88
N GLN A 82 10.53 -4.93 -2.36
CA GLN A 82 10.88 -3.52 -2.27
C GLN A 82 9.86 -2.63 -3.01
N MET A 83 9.45 -3.03 -4.22
CA MET A 83 8.40 -2.31 -4.97
C MET A 83 7.05 -2.32 -4.24
N THR A 84 6.70 -3.43 -3.59
CA THR A 84 5.47 -3.51 -2.79
C THR A 84 5.52 -2.60 -1.56
N GLY A 85 6.66 -2.55 -0.87
CA GLY A 85 6.88 -1.64 0.25
C GLY A 85 6.81 -0.17 -0.16
N TYR A 86 7.44 0.17 -1.28
CA TYR A 86 7.37 1.50 -1.89
C TYR A 86 5.92 1.90 -2.21
N MET A 87 5.16 0.97 -2.79
CA MET A 87 3.74 1.14 -3.10
C MET A 87 2.90 1.37 -1.84
N PHE A 88 3.20 0.72 -0.71
CA PHE A 88 2.50 0.97 0.56
C PHE A 88 2.66 2.41 1.03
N ARG A 89 3.87 2.99 0.94
CA ARG A 89 4.10 4.39 1.29
C ARG A 89 3.33 5.33 0.36
N ASN A 90 3.28 5.03 -0.93
CA ASN A 90 2.50 5.83 -1.89
C ASN A 90 0.99 5.75 -1.68
N ALA A 91 0.48 4.56 -1.40
CA ALA A 91 -0.94 4.36 -1.12
C ALA A 91 -1.35 5.07 0.18
N GLU A 92 -0.50 5.01 1.20
CA GLU A 92 -0.70 5.72 2.47
C GLU A 92 -0.74 7.24 2.27
N TYR A 93 0.25 7.80 1.56
CA TYR A 93 0.29 9.23 1.26
C TYR A 93 -0.92 9.70 0.44
N ARG A 94 -1.29 8.98 -0.63
CA ARG A 94 -2.47 9.35 -1.42
C ARG A 94 -3.75 9.29 -0.61
N ARG A 95 -3.91 8.26 0.23
CA ARG A 95 -5.10 8.12 1.07
C ARG A 95 -5.17 9.20 2.16
N SER A 96 -4.05 9.57 2.79
CA SER A 96 -4.04 10.63 3.80
C SER A 96 -4.35 12.00 3.19
N LEU A 97 -3.90 12.27 1.96
CA LEU A 97 -4.30 13.47 1.21
C LEU A 97 -5.80 13.50 0.90
N LEU A 98 -6.36 12.39 0.38
CA LEU A 98 -7.80 12.30 0.11
C LEU A 98 -8.63 12.55 1.36
N LEU A 99 -8.26 11.96 2.50
CA LEU A 99 -8.96 12.16 3.77
C LEU A 99 -8.85 13.60 4.27
N SER A 100 -7.71 14.26 4.02
CA SER A 100 -7.52 15.66 4.41
C SER A 100 -8.36 16.60 3.54
N LEU A 101 -8.47 16.33 2.24
CA LEU A 101 -9.31 17.09 1.30
C LEU A 101 -10.80 16.88 1.58
N GLU A 102 -11.25 15.65 1.85
CA GLU A 102 -12.64 15.37 2.24
C GLU A 102 -13.04 16.17 3.48
N LYS A 103 -12.12 16.32 4.44
CA LYS A 103 -12.35 17.10 5.67
C LYS A 103 -12.45 18.61 5.41
N GLU A 104 -11.79 19.12 4.36
CA GLU A 104 -11.91 20.52 3.94
C GLU A 104 -13.16 20.78 3.08
N ASP A 105 -13.60 19.81 2.29
CA ASP A 105 -14.84 19.90 1.48
C ASP A 105 -16.09 19.90 2.37
N ASP A 106 -16.07 19.18 3.48
CA ASP A 106 -17.11 19.20 4.53
C ASP A 106 -17.22 20.58 5.22
N LEU A 107 -16.17 21.40 5.16
CA LEU A 107 -16.12 22.76 5.73
C LEU A 107 -16.44 23.86 4.70
N THR A 108 -16.28 23.61 3.39
CA THR A 108 -16.42 24.63 2.34
C THR A 108 -17.67 24.48 1.47
N GLY A 109 -18.49 23.44 1.67
CA GLY A 109 -19.82 23.33 1.07
C GLY A 109 -19.81 23.19 -0.47
N GLY A 110 -18.71 22.71 -1.05
CA GLY A 110 -18.47 22.61 -2.48
C GLY A 110 -18.71 21.22 -3.08
N SER A 111 -19.96 20.74 -3.09
CA SER A 111 -20.56 19.72 -4.00
C SER A 111 -19.60 18.74 -4.72
N ILE A 112 -19.56 17.43 -4.45
CA ILE A 112 -20.47 16.40 -5.02
C ILE A 112 -20.46 15.08 -4.21
N ALA A 113 -19.58 14.90 -3.22
CA ALA A 113 -19.47 13.66 -2.45
C ALA A 113 -20.28 13.65 -1.14
N MET A 114 -21.45 14.26 -1.16
CA MET A 114 -22.49 14.02 -0.16
C MET A 114 -23.83 14.14 -0.88
N LEU A 115 -24.51 13.00 -1.10
CA LEU A 115 -25.85 12.96 -0.53
C LEU A 115 -25.62 13.41 0.90
N PRO A 116 -26.18 14.54 1.35
CA PRO A 116 -25.98 14.93 2.72
C PRO A 116 -26.27 13.69 3.54
N ALA A 117 -25.52 13.49 4.61
CA ALA A 117 -26.14 12.89 5.78
C ALA A 117 -27.34 13.80 6.08
N ALA A 118 -28.44 13.60 5.36
CA ALA A 118 -29.75 13.94 5.80
C ALA A 118 -29.87 13.06 7.03
N SER A 119 -29.41 13.63 8.15
CA SER A 119 -30.14 13.55 9.39
C SER A 119 -31.60 13.35 9.00
N SER A 120 -32.18 12.23 9.42
CA SER A 120 -33.60 11.95 9.17
C SER A 120 -34.51 13.06 9.70
N GLU A 121 -33.95 14.03 10.42
CA GLU A 121 -34.51 15.31 10.81
C GLU A 121 -34.34 16.32 9.67
N GLY A 122 -35.40 16.54 8.89
CA GLY A 122 -35.49 17.72 8.01
C GLY A 122 -36.02 17.50 6.59
N LEU A 123 -36.40 16.28 6.18
CA LEU A 123 -37.12 16.12 4.92
C LEU A 123 -38.52 16.75 5.04
N PRO A 124 -38.98 17.52 4.03
CA PRO A 124 -40.29 18.15 4.08
C PRO A 124 -41.39 17.08 4.24
N PRO A 125 -42.44 17.35 5.03
CA PRO A 125 -43.53 16.41 5.21
C PRO A 125 -44.22 16.17 3.85
N VAL A 126 -44.25 14.90 3.44
CA VAL A 126 -44.91 14.44 2.22
C VAL A 126 -46.31 13.98 2.59
N SER A 127 -47.33 14.55 1.93
CA SER A 127 -48.74 14.31 2.17
C SER A 127 -49.45 14.03 0.84
N GLY A 128 -50.41 13.10 0.84
CA GLY A 128 -51.17 12.75 -0.36
C GLY A 128 -51.34 11.24 -0.52
N LYS A 129 -51.95 10.83 -1.63
CA LYS A 129 -52.16 9.42 -1.95
C LYS A 129 -51.26 9.01 -3.12
N ILE A 130 -50.51 7.92 -2.95
CA ILE A 130 -49.61 7.36 -3.96
C ILE A 130 -50.23 6.06 -4.47
N LYS A 131 -50.32 5.90 -5.79
CA LYS A 131 -50.62 4.60 -6.38
C LYS A 131 -49.35 3.78 -6.51
N VAL A 132 -49.29 2.65 -5.83
CA VAL A 132 -48.17 1.72 -5.89
C VAL A 132 -48.63 0.46 -6.62
N LYS A 133 -47.87 0.06 -7.65
CA LYS A 133 -48.10 -1.14 -8.44
C LYS A 133 -47.30 -2.30 -7.84
N LEU A 134 -47.97 -3.19 -7.10
CA LEU A 134 -47.33 -4.28 -6.36
C LEU A 134 -47.05 -5.52 -7.24
N SER A 135 -47.72 -5.62 -8.38
CA SER A 135 -47.48 -6.59 -9.46
C SER A 135 -48.20 -6.12 -10.74
N ASP A 136 -48.00 -6.79 -11.88
CA ASP A 136 -48.50 -6.34 -13.18
C ASP A 136 -50.04 -6.14 -13.27
N ALA A 137 -50.80 -6.63 -12.29
CA ALA A 137 -52.25 -6.57 -12.24
C ALA A 137 -52.85 -5.89 -10.98
N VAL A 138 -52.05 -5.41 -10.02
CA VAL A 138 -52.55 -4.86 -8.75
C VAL A 138 -51.98 -3.48 -8.45
N GLU A 139 -52.82 -2.46 -8.60
CA GLU A 139 -52.55 -1.09 -8.15
C GLU A 139 -53.30 -0.82 -6.84
N THR A 140 -52.57 -0.35 -5.82
CA THR A 140 -53.13 0.03 -4.53
C THR A 140 -52.81 1.47 -4.21
N GLU A 141 -53.78 2.19 -3.64
CA GLU A 141 -53.63 3.58 -3.25
C GLU A 141 -53.23 3.63 -1.77
N VAL A 142 -52.00 4.08 -1.51
CA VAL A 142 -51.36 4.12 -0.19
C VAL A 142 -51.10 5.56 0.24
N GLU A 143 -51.12 5.82 1.54
CA GLU A 143 -50.85 7.16 2.07
C GLU A 143 -49.35 7.48 1.94
N ALA A 144 -49.03 8.62 1.31
CA ALA A 144 -47.68 9.03 0.96
C ALA A 144 -46.75 9.12 2.19
N SER A 145 -47.27 9.63 3.30
CA SER A 145 -46.51 9.81 4.54
C SER A 145 -46.15 8.47 5.18
N ALA A 146 -47.08 7.50 5.15
CA ALA A 146 -46.87 6.16 5.68
C ALA A 146 -45.82 5.39 4.86
N TYR A 147 -45.97 5.38 3.54
CA TYR A 147 -45.02 4.70 2.64
C TYR A 147 -43.60 5.31 2.72
N MET A 148 -43.51 6.63 2.80
CA MET A 148 -42.22 7.32 2.93
C MET A 148 -41.59 7.11 4.32
N ALA A 149 -42.38 6.92 5.38
CA ALA A 149 -41.87 6.56 6.70
C ALA A 149 -41.25 5.15 6.71
N GLU A 150 -41.89 4.19 6.04
CA GLU A 150 -41.38 2.83 5.88
C GLU A 150 -40.07 2.80 5.09
N LEU A 151 -40.02 3.44 3.92
CA LEU A 151 -38.78 3.58 3.14
C LEU A 151 -37.65 4.26 3.91
N ARG A 152 -37.94 5.29 4.71
CA ARG A 152 -36.93 5.93 5.58
C ARG A 152 -36.40 4.98 6.63
N SER A 153 -37.26 4.16 7.23
CA SER A 153 -36.86 3.13 8.20
C SER A 153 -35.96 2.09 7.55
N GLU A 154 -36.33 1.61 6.36
CA GLU A 154 -35.56 0.63 5.60
C GLU A 154 -34.19 1.18 5.18
N VAL A 155 -34.12 2.41 4.65
CA VAL A 155 -32.85 3.09 4.33
C VAL A 155 -31.99 3.27 5.56
N LYS A 156 -32.57 3.61 6.72
CA LYS A 156 -31.84 3.74 7.99
C LYS A 156 -31.25 2.39 8.43
N GLN A 157 -32.03 1.31 8.30
CA GLN A 157 -31.57 -0.04 8.63
C GLN A 157 -30.46 -0.50 7.69
N LEU A 158 -30.65 -0.38 6.37
CA LEU A 158 -29.66 -0.73 5.35
C LEU A 158 -28.35 0.04 5.53
N ARG A 159 -28.42 1.34 5.87
CA ARG A 159 -27.24 2.15 6.22
C ARG A 159 -26.54 1.65 7.47
N GLY A 160 -27.29 1.24 8.50
CA GLY A 160 -26.73 0.66 9.72
C GLY A 160 -26.05 -0.69 9.47
N GLU A 161 -26.62 -1.52 8.61
CA GLU A 161 -26.03 -2.80 8.16
C GLU A 161 -24.76 -2.56 7.33
N LEU A 162 -24.79 -1.61 6.38
CA LEU A 162 -23.61 -1.20 5.61
C LEU A 162 -22.47 -0.69 6.49
N MET A 163 -22.76 0.12 7.51
CA MET A 163 -21.76 0.56 8.48
C MET A 163 -21.18 -0.62 9.26
N ARG A 164 -22.03 -1.51 9.78
CA ARG A 164 -21.56 -2.72 10.50
C ARG A 164 -20.71 -3.63 9.64
N VAL A 165 -21.11 -3.84 8.37
CA VAL A 165 -20.34 -4.65 7.41
C VAL A 165 -19.01 -3.97 7.08
N LYS A 166 -18.99 -2.65 6.88
CA LYS A 166 -17.76 -1.88 6.65
C LYS A 166 -16.82 -1.96 7.86
N GLU A 167 -17.34 -1.82 9.06
CA GLU A 167 -16.57 -1.86 10.31
C GLU A 167 -16.04 -3.28 10.62
N GLN A 168 -16.84 -4.32 10.34
CA GLN A 168 -16.44 -5.72 10.44
C GLN A 168 -15.43 -6.12 9.36
N THR A 169 -15.58 -5.67 8.12
CA THR A 169 -14.61 -5.95 7.04
C THR A 169 -13.28 -5.22 7.26
N VAL A 170 -13.31 -3.96 7.71
CA VAL A 170 -12.10 -3.21 8.10
C VAL A 170 -11.36 -3.90 9.26
N SER A 171 -12.10 -4.44 10.24
CA SER A 171 -11.53 -5.15 11.39
C SER A 171 -11.05 -6.57 11.06
N ALA A 172 -11.71 -7.28 10.13
CA ALA A 172 -11.42 -8.68 9.81
C ALA A 172 -10.41 -8.87 8.67
N GLN A 173 -10.38 -7.97 7.66
CA GLN A 173 -9.44 -8.05 6.53
C GLN A 173 -8.14 -7.28 6.74
N GLY A 174 -7.99 -6.57 7.86
CA GLY A 174 -6.70 -6.06 8.29
C GLY A 174 -6.13 -4.90 7.50
N GLY A 175 -6.94 -3.85 7.41
CA GLY A 175 -6.47 -2.52 7.08
C GLY A 175 -7.23 -1.91 5.93
N GLY A 176 -7.66 -0.65 6.12
CA GLY A 176 -8.20 0.16 5.02
C GLY A 176 -7.20 0.32 3.87
N LEU A 177 -5.89 0.21 4.13
CA LEU A 177 -4.84 0.36 3.12
C LEU A 177 -4.82 -0.78 2.09
N LEU A 178 -4.85 -2.05 2.52
CA LEU A 178 -4.86 -3.17 1.57
C LEU A 178 -6.19 -3.26 0.84
N ALA A 179 -7.31 -3.03 1.52
CA ALA A 179 -8.63 -2.93 0.88
C ALA A 179 -8.67 -1.79 -0.14
N TYR A 180 -8.09 -0.63 0.19
CA TYR A 180 -7.93 0.49 -0.74
C TYR A 180 -7.13 0.06 -1.97
N MET A 181 -5.96 -0.54 -1.78
CA MET A 181 -5.11 -0.99 -2.88
C MET A 181 -5.76 -2.07 -3.76
N GLN A 182 -6.51 -3.01 -3.17
CA GLN A 182 -7.25 -4.03 -3.91
C GLN A 182 -8.45 -3.45 -4.67
N GLY A 183 -9.03 -2.35 -4.16
CA GLY A 183 -10.09 -1.60 -4.84
C GLY A 183 -9.59 -0.72 -5.99
N LEU A 184 -8.28 -0.47 -6.09
CA LEU A 184 -7.69 0.24 -7.21
C LEU A 184 -7.69 -0.66 -8.46
N GLY A 185 -8.22 -0.15 -9.58
CA GLY A 185 -8.05 -0.79 -10.88
C GLY A 185 -6.57 -0.93 -11.27
N ARG A 186 -6.26 -1.86 -12.20
CA ARG A 186 -4.87 -2.17 -12.60
C ARG A 186 -4.05 -0.94 -13.03
N GLU A 187 -4.68 0.04 -13.66
CA GLU A 187 -4.04 1.29 -14.07
C GLU A 187 -3.58 2.13 -12.87
N ASN A 188 -4.42 2.23 -11.82
CA ASN A 188 -4.12 2.99 -10.62
C ASN A 188 -3.05 2.32 -9.75
N ILE A 189 -2.97 0.98 -9.77
CA ILE A 189 -1.88 0.23 -9.12
C ILE A 189 -0.55 0.54 -9.82
N SER A 190 -0.53 0.51 -11.16
CA SER A 190 0.66 0.90 -11.94
C SER A 190 1.09 2.35 -11.62
N ALA A 191 0.12 3.25 -11.46
CA ALA A 191 0.36 4.64 -11.10
C ALA A 191 1.00 4.83 -9.71
N LEU A 192 0.87 3.87 -8.78
CA LEU A 192 1.57 3.91 -7.49
C LEU A 192 3.07 3.59 -7.62
N THR A 193 3.48 3.01 -8.74
CA THR A 193 4.87 2.64 -9.03
C THR A 193 5.46 3.39 -10.21
N SER A 194 4.66 4.14 -10.97
CA SER A 194 5.11 4.86 -12.16
C SER A 194 5.95 6.11 -11.86
N SER A 195 5.90 6.61 -10.63
CA SER A 195 6.62 7.82 -10.20
C SER A 195 7.96 7.53 -9.53
N VAL A 196 8.43 6.28 -9.51
CA VAL A 196 9.71 5.92 -8.88
C VAL A 196 10.86 6.56 -9.67
N SER A 197 11.74 7.28 -9.00
CA SER A 197 12.94 7.84 -9.63
C SER A 197 13.94 6.75 -10.07
N GLN A 198 14.70 7.04 -11.13
CA GLN A 198 15.74 6.13 -11.60
C GLN A 198 16.81 5.87 -10.54
N GLU A 199 17.11 6.87 -9.70
CA GLU A 199 18.04 6.72 -8.59
C GLU A 199 17.51 5.75 -7.52
N VAL A 200 16.22 5.77 -7.20
CA VAL A 200 15.64 4.75 -6.29
C VAL A 200 15.70 3.35 -6.91
N LEU A 201 15.40 3.22 -8.21
CA LEU A 201 15.48 1.92 -8.90
C LEU A 201 16.91 1.38 -8.96
N ASP A 202 17.90 2.25 -9.19
CA ASP A 202 19.32 1.90 -9.11
C ASP A 202 19.70 1.47 -7.69
N ALA A 203 19.21 2.19 -6.67
CA ALA A 203 19.49 1.84 -5.28
C ALA A 203 18.92 0.48 -4.89
N MET A 204 17.68 0.18 -5.30
CA MET A 204 17.06 -1.13 -5.12
C MET A 204 17.91 -2.25 -5.69
N ARG A 205 18.41 -2.08 -6.93
CA ARG A 205 19.30 -3.06 -7.57
C ARG A 205 20.61 -3.24 -6.81
N THR A 206 21.29 -2.14 -6.49
CA THR A 206 22.58 -2.21 -5.76
C THR A 206 22.42 -2.85 -4.39
N LEU A 207 21.38 -2.50 -3.62
CA LEU A 207 21.14 -3.13 -2.31
C LEU A 207 20.88 -4.64 -2.42
N ILE A 208 20.18 -5.09 -3.46
CA ILE A 208 19.92 -6.52 -3.70
C ILE A 208 21.22 -7.24 -4.11
N GLU A 209 22.01 -6.64 -5.00
CA GLU A 209 23.30 -7.17 -5.44
C GLU A 209 24.27 -7.31 -4.25
N ASP A 210 24.33 -6.32 -3.36
CA ASP A 210 25.17 -6.36 -2.16
C ASP A 210 24.74 -7.49 -1.21
N ILE A 211 23.44 -7.63 -0.92
CA ILE A 211 22.91 -8.69 -0.05
C ILE A 211 23.20 -10.08 -0.62
N LEU A 212 23.02 -10.27 -1.93
CA LEU A 212 23.29 -11.54 -2.59
C LEU A 212 24.79 -11.84 -2.66
N GLY A 213 25.61 -10.82 -2.89
CA GLY A 213 27.08 -10.90 -2.86
C GLY A 213 27.60 -11.33 -1.50
N GLU A 214 27.11 -10.73 -0.41
CA GLU A 214 27.45 -11.13 0.97
C GLU A 214 27.04 -12.56 1.30
N ALA A 215 25.90 -13.01 0.76
CA ALA A 215 25.44 -14.38 0.93
C ALA A 215 26.23 -15.40 0.09
N GLY A 216 27.13 -14.95 -0.80
CA GLY A 216 27.84 -15.80 -1.75
C GLY A 216 26.91 -16.42 -2.80
N VAL A 217 25.77 -15.78 -3.07
CA VAL A 217 24.73 -16.26 -3.97
C VAL A 217 24.74 -15.41 -5.24
N GLY A 218 25.00 -16.01 -6.39
CA GLY A 218 25.01 -15.30 -7.66
C GLY A 218 24.47 -16.14 -8.83
N GLY A 219 23.74 -15.50 -9.73
CA GLY A 219 23.26 -16.12 -10.98
C GLY A 219 22.28 -17.28 -10.79
N GLU A 220 22.48 -18.33 -11.60
CA GLU A 220 21.63 -19.55 -11.64
C GLU A 220 21.97 -20.56 -10.54
N GLN A 221 22.85 -20.22 -9.59
CA GLN A 221 23.22 -21.13 -8.52
C GLN A 221 22.03 -21.38 -7.59
N PHE A 222 21.74 -22.66 -7.34
CA PHE A 222 20.73 -23.06 -6.38
C PHE A 222 21.19 -22.73 -4.96
N MET A 223 20.30 -22.11 -4.19
CA MET A 223 20.43 -21.85 -2.78
C MET A 223 19.30 -22.51 -2.01
N GLU A 224 19.64 -23.02 -0.84
CA GLU A 224 18.70 -23.54 0.14
C GLU A 224 18.60 -22.53 1.28
N THR A 225 17.39 -22.04 1.55
CA THR A 225 17.14 -21.06 2.63
C THR A 225 15.98 -21.52 3.48
N SER A 226 16.11 -21.42 4.80
CA SER A 226 15.00 -21.75 5.71
C SER A 226 13.82 -20.79 5.51
N GLY A 227 12.60 -21.28 5.66
CA GLY A 227 11.40 -20.45 5.56
C GLY A 227 11.39 -19.27 6.55
N LEU A 228 12.03 -19.40 7.72
CA LEU A 228 12.19 -18.32 8.69
C LEU A 228 13.13 -17.22 8.19
N LYS A 229 14.32 -17.59 7.70
CA LYS A 229 15.29 -16.62 7.18
C LYS A 229 14.74 -15.92 5.93
N LEU A 230 14.02 -16.66 5.08
CA LEU A 230 13.31 -16.07 3.94
C LEU A 230 12.24 -15.07 4.42
N ARG A 231 11.45 -15.40 5.43
CA ARG A 231 10.46 -14.48 6.01
C ARG A 231 11.09 -13.18 6.49
N GLU A 232 12.13 -13.28 7.30
CA GLU A 232 12.86 -12.12 7.84
C GLU A 232 13.41 -11.27 6.70
N LEU A 233 13.98 -11.91 5.68
CA LEU A 233 14.45 -11.23 4.50
C LEU A 233 13.31 -10.49 3.77
N LEU A 234 12.16 -11.14 3.52
CA LEU A 234 11.04 -10.47 2.82
C LEU A 234 10.46 -9.31 3.62
N VAL A 235 10.34 -9.44 4.94
CA VAL A 235 9.94 -8.33 5.82
C VAL A 235 10.93 -7.18 5.68
N TRP A 236 12.23 -7.48 5.72
CA TRP A 236 13.26 -6.47 5.55
C TRP A 236 13.17 -5.78 4.19
N GLN A 237 12.98 -6.54 3.09
CA GLN A 237 12.84 -5.96 1.75
C GLN A 237 11.61 -5.06 1.60
N LEU A 238 10.47 -5.43 2.20
CA LEU A 238 9.27 -4.58 2.23
C LEU A 238 9.55 -3.26 2.97
N ILE A 239 10.23 -3.32 4.12
CA ILE A 239 10.55 -2.13 4.90
C ILE A 239 11.57 -1.25 4.19
N THR A 240 12.58 -1.84 3.56
CA THR A 240 13.55 -1.13 2.71
C THR A 240 12.85 -0.37 1.59
N GLY A 241 11.93 -1.01 0.87
CA GLY A 241 11.12 -0.35 -0.15
C GLY A 241 10.30 0.82 0.38
N TYR A 242 9.66 0.64 1.54
CA TYR A 242 8.91 1.70 2.22
C TYR A 242 9.81 2.89 2.59
N LYS A 243 11.01 2.61 3.12
CA LYS A 243 11.98 3.63 3.53
C LYS A 243 12.54 4.39 2.34
N LEU A 244 12.82 3.73 1.23
CA LEU A 244 13.27 4.37 -0.01
C LEU A 244 12.26 5.41 -0.50
N ARG A 245 10.97 5.08 -0.49
CA ARG A 245 9.93 6.06 -0.83
C ARG A 245 9.88 7.21 0.17
N GLU A 246 10.06 6.94 1.46
CA GLU A 246 10.07 7.99 2.48
C GLU A 246 11.22 8.98 2.25
N LEU A 247 12.41 8.48 1.90
CA LEU A 247 13.58 9.33 1.61
C LEU A 247 13.36 10.17 0.35
N GLU A 248 12.85 9.56 -0.72
CA GLU A 248 12.54 10.27 -1.96
C GLU A 248 11.47 11.35 -1.75
N ALA A 249 10.41 11.04 -0.98
CA ALA A 249 9.36 12.01 -0.68
C ALA A 249 9.88 13.20 0.16
N LYS A 250 10.81 12.93 1.10
CA LYS A 250 11.47 13.99 1.88
C LYS A 250 12.32 14.88 0.99
N GLU A 251 13.08 14.31 0.07
CA GLU A 251 13.87 15.09 -0.88
C GLU A 251 13.00 15.92 -1.84
N GLU A 252 11.91 15.34 -2.35
CA GLU A 252 10.93 16.06 -3.17
C GLU A 252 10.40 17.30 -2.41
N LEU A 253 10.10 17.14 -1.11
CA LEU A 253 9.63 18.23 -0.26
C LEU A 253 10.73 19.25 0.03
N ASP A 254 11.94 18.82 0.38
CA ASP A 254 13.07 19.71 0.67
C ASP A 254 13.45 20.53 -0.57
N ARG A 255 13.38 19.95 -1.77
CA ARG A 255 13.59 20.66 -3.04
C ARG A 255 12.52 21.72 -3.27
N LEU A 256 11.27 21.47 -2.88
CA LEU A 256 10.18 22.46 -3.01
C LEU A 256 10.27 23.58 -1.98
N LEU A 257 10.81 23.30 -0.78
CA LEU A 257 10.96 24.28 0.30
C LEU A 257 12.27 25.08 0.24
N GLY A 258 13.30 24.56 -0.43
CA GLY A 258 14.63 25.15 -0.52
C GLY A 258 14.86 26.09 -1.71
N ASP A 259 13.83 26.34 -2.53
CA ASP A 259 13.89 27.22 -3.71
C ASP A 259 13.43 28.68 -3.42
N ASP A 260 13.47 29.12 -2.14
CA ASP A 260 13.28 30.51 -1.68
C ASP A 260 14.63 31.20 -1.32
#